data_AF-A0A0F9L0Z1-F1
#
_entry.id   AF-A0A0F9L0Z1-F1
#
_cell.length_a   1.000
_cell.length_b   1.000
_cell.length_c   1.000
_cell.angle_alpha   90.00
_cell.angle_beta   90.00
_cell.angle_gamma   90.00
#
_symmetry.space_group_name_H-M   'P 1'
#
loop_
_entity.id
_entity.type
_entity.pdbx_description
1 polymer ?
#
loop_
_entity_poly.entity_id
_entity_poly.type
_entity_poly.pdbx_seq_one_letter_code
_entity_poly.pdbx_strand_id
1 'polypeptide(L)'
;MENLADTRALIRMAHGMVRFYCASFARAPRQIVLDIDDTFDAVHGHQQLRLFNAYYDEYGFQPIVVFDGDGRLVGAVLRPARRPGGKESAGHIRRLIRQIRRHWPTTEILLRADSHYGTPEVLDLCDSLGLRYVFGLSKNARLREHVQTVEASTSERYARKGQKLRRFKTFFYAARSWTKDRRVIARVEVGPMGRDTRYIVTNLEGGRGKHLYEKLYSARGQAENHIKGWKSHLASDRTSCMSASANQMRLMLHGCAYWPHRKVCA
;
A
#
# COMPACT_ATOMS: atom_id res chain seq x y z
N MET A 1 18.74 13.80 -21.13
CA MET A 1 17.41 13.26 -21.49
C MET A 1 16.40 13.42 -20.33
N GLU A 2 16.78 13.14 -19.08
CA GLU A 2 15.88 13.20 -17.91
C GLU A 2 15.38 14.61 -17.54
N ASN A 3 16.20 15.64 -17.73
CA ASN A 3 15.85 17.04 -17.42
C ASN A 3 14.87 17.71 -18.41
N LEU A 4 14.42 16.98 -19.45
CA LEU A 4 13.50 17.48 -20.48
C LEU A 4 12.06 16.99 -20.28
N ALA A 5 11.82 16.10 -19.32
CA ALA A 5 10.51 15.55 -19.07
C ALA A 5 9.60 16.61 -18.42
N ASP A 6 8.65 17.13 -19.20
CA ASP A 6 7.56 17.93 -18.68
C ASP A 6 6.49 17.04 -18.03
N THR A 7 5.53 17.66 -17.34
CA THR A 7 4.45 16.91 -16.67
C THR A 7 3.68 16.00 -17.64
N ARG A 8 3.53 16.42 -18.90
CA ARG A 8 2.83 15.61 -19.93
C ARG A 8 3.63 14.37 -20.29
N ALA A 9 4.95 14.46 -20.42
CA ALA A 9 5.84 13.32 -20.66
C ALA A 9 5.76 12.33 -19.50
N LEU A 10 5.82 12.79 -18.25
CA LEU A 10 5.70 11.93 -17.06
C LEU A 10 4.34 11.22 -17.00
N ILE A 11 3.24 11.90 -17.36
CA ILE A 11 1.92 11.28 -17.45
C ILE A 11 1.90 10.21 -18.55
N ARG A 12 2.47 10.48 -19.73
CA ARG A 12 2.59 9.49 -20.82
C ARG A 12 3.42 8.28 -20.39
N MET A 13 4.50 8.50 -19.65
CA MET A 13 5.32 7.42 -19.08
C MET A 13 4.54 6.58 -18.09
N ALA A 14 3.80 7.19 -17.15
CA ALA A 14 2.94 6.48 -16.21
C ALA A 14 1.89 5.62 -16.93
N HIS A 15 1.25 6.16 -17.98
CA HIS A 15 0.33 5.39 -18.81
C HIS A 15 1.06 4.23 -19.53
N GLY A 16 2.27 4.48 -20.02
CA GLY A 16 3.14 3.48 -20.63
C GLY A 16 3.48 2.32 -19.68
N MET A 17 3.77 2.60 -18.41
CA MET A 17 4.02 1.58 -17.39
C MET A 17 2.80 0.69 -17.17
N VAL A 18 1.61 1.28 -17.01
CA VAL A 18 0.36 0.51 -16.84
C VAL A 18 0.07 -0.33 -18.07
N ARG A 19 0.25 0.22 -19.28
CA ARG A 19 0.08 -0.53 -20.53
C ARG A 19 1.06 -1.70 -20.61
N PHE A 20 2.34 -1.49 -20.26
CA PHE A 20 3.35 -2.54 -20.24
C PHE A 20 2.99 -3.65 -19.23
N TYR A 21 2.57 -3.26 -18.01
CA TYR A 21 2.04 -4.17 -17.01
C TYR A 21 0.88 -5.01 -17.58
N CYS A 22 -0.14 -4.38 -18.15
CA CYS A 22 -1.29 -5.08 -18.67
C CYS A 22 -0.94 -6.00 -19.86
N ALA A 23 -0.04 -5.56 -20.75
CA ALA A 23 0.41 -6.34 -21.90
C ALA A 23 1.30 -7.53 -21.52
N SER A 24 1.81 -7.58 -20.29
CA SER A 24 2.63 -8.70 -19.81
C SER A 24 1.85 -9.98 -19.54
N PHE A 25 0.51 -9.90 -19.51
CA PHE A 25 -0.38 -11.04 -19.31
C PHE A 25 -0.89 -11.53 -20.67
N ALA A 26 -0.88 -12.84 -20.88
CA ALA A 26 -1.41 -13.45 -22.11
C ALA A 26 -2.92 -13.16 -22.33
N ARG A 27 -3.66 -12.98 -21.23
CA ARG A 27 -5.09 -12.60 -21.23
C ARG A 27 -5.41 -11.78 -19.99
N ALA A 28 -6.46 -10.99 -20.05
CA ALA A 28 -6.95 -10.24 -18.90
C ALA A 28 -7.23 -11.20 -17.73
N PRO A 29 -6.62 -10.99 -16.54
CA PRO A 29 -6.86 -11.83 -15.38
C PRO A 29 -8.27 -11.60 -14.83
N ARG A 30 -8.86 -12.61 -14.16
CA ARG A 30 -10.17 -12.46 -13.49
C ARG A 30 -10.09 -11.48 -12.32
N GLN A 31 -8.99 -11.52 -11.57
CA GLN A 31 -8.72 -10.64 -10.45
C GLN A 31 -7.23 -10.29 -10.41
N ILE A 32 -6.92 -9.06 -9.99
CA ILE A 32 -5.57 -8.66 -9.58
C ILE A 32 -5.60 -8.12 -8.15
N VAL A 33 -4.47 -8.26 -7.46
CA VAL A 33 -4.21 -7.60 -6.18
C VAL A 33 -3.19 -6.51 -6.41
N LEU A 34 -3.44 -5.32 -5.88
CA LEU A 34 -2.52 -4.18 -5.91
C LEU A 34 -2.14 -3.82 -4.49
N ASP A 35 -0.86 -3.98 -4.17
CA ASP A 35 -0.24 -3.53 -2.93
C ASP A 35 0.25 -2.09 -3.11
N ILE A 36 -0.31 -1.19 -2.31
CA ILE A 36 0.06 0.22 -2.29
C ILE A 36 0.88 0.46 -1.03
N ASP A 37 2.08 1.00 -1.21
CA ASP A 37 2.97 1.35 -0.12
C ASP A 37 3.71 2.64 -0.42
N ASP A 38 4.29 3.21 0.62
CA ASP A 38 5.21 4.34 0.51
C ASP A 38 6.59 3.93 1.02
N THR A 39 7.63 4.55 0.47
CA THR A 39 9.00 4.26 0.88
C THR A 39 9.78 5.55 1.06
N PHE A 40 10.58 5.67 2.11
CA PHE A 40 11.43 6.84 2.29
C PHE A 40 12.66 6.74 1.39
N ASP A 41 13.06 7.85 0.79
CA ASP A 41 14.21 7.94 -0.10
C ASP A 41 15.03 9.17 0.28
N ALA A 42 16.27 8.97 0.73
CA ALA A 42 17.09 10.04 1.27
C ALA A 42 17.58 10.96 0.14
N VAL A 43 17.55 12.27 0.37
CA VAL A 43 17.96 13.27 -0.62
C VAL A 43 19.36 13.78 -0.31
N HIS A 44 20.20 13.85 -1.34
CA HIS A 44 21.48 14.56 -1.29
C HIS A 44 21.35 15.96 -1.87
N GLY A 45 21.77 16.98 -1.12
CA GLY A 45 21.74 18.39 -1.54
C GLY A 45 20.36 19.04 -1.47
N HIS A 46 20.17 20.13 -2.22
CA HIS A 46 18.97 20.98 -2.19
C HIS A 46 18.01 20.70 -3.35
N GLN A 47 17.59 19.44 -3.49
CA GLN A 47 16.69 19.01 -4.58
C GLN A 47 15.26 19.55 -4.40
N GLN A 48 14.53 19.76 -5.50
CA GLN A 48 13.11 20.10 -5.46
C GLN A 48 12.28 18.99 -4.79
N LEU A 49 11.20 19.36 -4.10
CA LEU A 49 10.34 18.49 -3.27
C LEU A 49 11.01 17.89 -2.02
N ARG A 50 12.30 18.16 -1.77
CA ARG A 50 12.98 17.77 -0.54
C ARG A 50 12.21 18.28 0.67
N LEU A 51 11.94 17.40 1.62
CA LEU A 51 11.27 17.76 2.88
C LEU A 51 11.93 17.00 4.03
N PHE A 52 12.09 17.66 5.17
CA PHE A 52 12.57 17.01 6.38
C PHE A 52 11.48 16.10 6.94
N ASN A 53 11.84 14.87 7.32
CA ASN A 53 10.95 13.94 7.97
C ASN A 53 11.51 13.54 9.34
N ALA A 54 10.86 14.01 10.40
CA ALA A 54 11.29 13.78 11.77
C ALA A 54 11.30 12.30 12.20
N TYR A 55 10.56 11.41 11.53
CA TYR A 55 10.60 9.98 11.84
C TYR A 55 11.90 9.34 11.35
N TYR A 56 12.44 9.81 10.22
CA TYR A 56 13.71 9.34 9.66
C TYR A 56 14.89 10.22 10.07
N ASP A 57 14.64 11.35 10.74
CA ASP A 57 15.61 12.39 11.08
C ASP A 57 16.46 12.84 9.89
N GLU A 58 15.83 12.87 8.70
CA GLU A 58 16.54 13.10 7.45
C GLU A 58 15.64 13.82 6.43
N TYR A 59 16.28 14.46 5.46
CA TYR A 59 15.60 15.05 4.33
C TYR A 59 15.46 14.03 3.20
N GLY A 60 14.27 13.93 2.64
CA GLY A 60 14.03 12.94 1.60
C GLY A 60 12.82 13.20 0.73
N PHE A 61 12.46 12.14 0.01
CA PHE A 61 11.19 11.90 -0.65
C PHE A 61 10.45 10.76 0.05
N GLN A 62 9.15 10.65 -0.24
CA GLN A 62 8.34 9.51 0.16
C GLN A 62 7.47 9.05 -1.01
N PRO A 63 8.07 8.38 -2.01
CA PRO A 63 7.34 7.95 -3.19
C PRO A 63 6.28 6.93 -2.84
N ILE A 64 5.13 7.03 -3.50
CA ILE A 64 4.10 5.98 -3.49
C ILE A 64 4.46 4.99 -4.59
N VAL A 65 4.49 3.71 -4.26
CA VAL A 65 4.73 2.61 -5.19
C VAL A 65 3.58 1.63 -5.15
N VAL A 66 3.23 1.09 -6.31
CA VAL A 66 2.17 0.09 -6.44
C VAL A 66 2.74 -1.15 -7.12
N PHE A 67 2.69 -2.27 -6.40
CA PHE A 67 3.04 -3.58 -6.92
C PHE A 67 1.79 -4.42 -7.09
N ASP A 68 1.80 -5.36 -8.04
CA ASP A 68 0.80 -6.41 -8.05
C ASP A 68 1.13 -7.52 -7.04
N GLY A 69 0.19 -8.44 -6.81
CA GLY A 69 0.35 -9.53 -5.86
C GLY A 69 1.51 -10.50 -6.17
N ASP A 70 2.05 -10.48 -7.38
CA ASP A 70 3.23 -11.26 -7.76
C ASP A 70 4.53 -10.46 -7.57
N GLY A 71 4.46 -9.16 -7.28
CA GLY A 71 5.62 -8.28 -7.06
C GLY A 71 6.03 -7.48 -8.28
N ARG A 72 5.15 -7.29 -9.25
CA ARG A 72 5.41 -6.49 -10.44
C ARG A 72 5.07 -5.04 -10.20
N LEU A 73 5.98 -4.11 -10.52
CA LEU A 73 5.70 -2.69 -10.37
C LEU A 73 4.68 -2.23 -11.43
N VAL A 74 3.57 -1.67 -10.96
CA VAL A 74 2.47 -1.17 -11.79
C VAL A 74 2.56 0.35 -11.96
N GLY A 75 3.02 1.05 -10.93
CA GLY A 75 3.20 2.50 -10.97
C GLY A 75 3.97 3.04 -9.77
N ALA A 76 4.57 4.21 -9.95
CA ALA A 76 5.32 4.92 -8.92
C ALA A 76 5.16 6.43 -9.06
N VAL A 77 5.03 7.14 -7.94
CA VAL A 77 4.90 8.60 -7.90
C VAL A 77 5.82 9.17 -6.83
N LEU A 78 6.77 10.00 -7.26
CA LEU A 78 7.68 10.77 -6.41
C LEU A 78 6.90 11.87 -5.67
N ARG A 79 7.17 12.01 -4.38
CA ARG A 79 6.50 12.97 -3.51
C ARG A 79 7.45 13.48 -2.44
N PRO A 80 7.19 14.66 -1.84
CA PRO A 80 7.90 15.10 -0.64
C PRO A 80 7.83 14.05 0.48
N ALA A 81 8.81 14.04 1.39
CA ALA A 81 8.88 13.12 2.53
C ALA A 81 7.82 13.34 3.61
N ARG A 82 6.54 13.28 3.22
CA ARG A 82 5.39 13.31 4.12
C ARG A 82 4.33 12.33 3.66
N ARG A 83 3.56 11.86 4.65
CA ARG A 83 2.38 11.04 4.40
C ARG A 83 1.42 11.77 3.46
N PRO A 84 0.87 11.06 2.45
CA PRO A 84 -0.17 11.63 1.60
C PRO A 84 -1.45 11.86 2.39
N GLY A 85 -2.15 12.95 2.05
CA GLY A 85 -3.52 13.14 2.54
C GLY A 85 -4.50 12.19 1.85
N GLY A 86 -5.68 11.96 2.43
CA GLY A 86 -6.69 11.05 1.85
C GLY A 86 -7.09 11.43 0.42
N LYS A 87 -7.33 12.73 0.15
CA LYS A 87 -7.61 13.25 -1.20
C LYS A 87 -6.47 13.00 -2.20
N GLU A 88 -5.23 13.14 -1.74
CA GLU A 88 -4.03 12.92 -2.57
C GLU A 88 -3.91 11.44 -2.95
N SER A 89 -3.99 10.55 -1.95
CA SER A 89 -4.00 9.09 -2.16
C SER A 89 -5.13 8.64 -3.07
N ALA A 90 -6.36 9.12 -2.82
CA ALA A 90 -7.51 8.82 -3.67
C ALA A 90 -7.31 9.32 -5.12
N GLY A 91 -6.69 10.48 -5.30
CA GLY A 91 -6.34 11.02 -6.62
C GLY A 91 -5.38 10.10 -7.39
N HIS A 92 -4.32 9.61 -6.74
CA HIS A 92 -3.37 8.68 -7.33
C HIS A 92 -4.02 7.34 -7.68
N ILE A 93 -4.77 6.75 -6.75
CA ILE A 93 -5.49 5.49 -6.96
C ILE A 93 -6.48 5.62 -8.12
N ARG A 94 -7.29 6.68 -8.16
CA ARG A 94 -8.26 6.92 -9.24
C ARG A 94 -7.61 6.95 -10.62
N ARG A 95 -6.46 7.64 -10.74
CA ARG A 95 -5.71 7.74 -12.01
C ARG A 95 -5.18 6.37 -12.44
N LEU A 96 -4.57 5.63 -11.52
CA LEU A 96 -4.05 4.29 -11.78
C LEU A 96 -5.16 3.33 -12.24
N ILE A 97 -6.24 3.24 -11.46
CA ILE A 97 -7.36 2.35 -11.74
C ILE A 97 -8.02 2.69 -13.07
N ARG A 98 -8.19 3.98 -13.40
CA ARG A 98 -8.73 4.41 -14.69
C ARG A 98 -7.86 3.92 -15.85
N GLN A 99 -6.52 3.93 -15.72
CA GLN A 99 -5.66 3.39 -16.78
C GLN A 99 -5.74 1.88 -16.89
N ILE A 100 -5.76 1.15 -15.76
CA ILE A 100 -5.91 -0.32 -15.78
C ILE A 100 -7.24 -0.71 -16.44
N ARG A 101 -8.34 -0.03 -16.09
CA ARG A 101 -9.68 -0.30 -16.63
C ARG A 101 -9.80 -0.05 -18.15
N ARG A 102 -8.93 0.76 -18.76
CA ARG A 102 -8.86 0.92 -20.22
C ARG A 102 -8.37 -0.35 -20.93
N HIS A 103 -7.56 -1.16 -20.25
CA HIS A 103 -7.08 -2.44 -20.76
C HIS A 103 -7.96 -3.60 -20.28
N TRP A 104 -8.40 -3.54 -19.02
CA TRP A 104 -9.10 -4.60 -18.34
C TRP A 104 -10.40 -4.08 -17.72
N PRO A 105 -11.47 -3.88 -18.53
CA PRO A 105 -12.69 -3.25 -18.06
C PRO A 105 -13.42 -4.08 -16.98
N THR A 106 -13.31 -5.40 -17.01
CA THR A 106 -14.06 -6.33 -16.15
C THR A 106 -13.23 -7.02 -15.07
N THR A 107 -11.90 -6.91 -15.09
CA THR A 107 -11.02 -7.52 -14.08
C THR A 107 -11.34 -6.99 -12.69
N GLU A 108 -11.52 -7.88 -11.72
CA GLU A 108 -11.71 -7.48 -10.34
C GLU A 108 -10.38 -6.95 -9.75
N ILE A 109 -10.44 -5.86 -8.99
CA ILE A 109 -9.24 -5.25 -8.41
C ILE A 109 -9.39 -5.24 -6.88
N LEU A 110 -8.46 -5.90 -6.20
CA LEU A 110 -8.30 -5.87 -4.75
C LEU A 110 -7.15 -4.95 -4.37
N LEU A 111 -7.41 -3.93 -3.57
CA LEU A 111 -6.39 -3.07 -2.99
C LEU A 111 -5.96 -3.57 -1.61
N ARG A 112 -4.66 -3.59 -1.36
CA ARG A 112 -4.07 -3.83 -0.04
C ARG A 112 -3.10 -2.70 0.29
N ALA A 113 -3.18 -2.20 1.52
CA ALA A 113 -2.37 -1.06 1.92
C ALA A 113 -2.33 -0.92 3.44
N ASP A 114 -1.37 -0.14 3.94
CA ASP A 114 -1.27 0.16 5.37
C ASP A 114 -2.29 1.21 5.84
N SER A 115 -2.33 1.43 7.16
CA SER A 115 -3.42 2.17 7.80
C SER A 115 -3.61 3.61 7.36
N HIS A 116 -2.58 4.26 6.86
CA HIS A 116 -2.67 5.64 6.39
C HIS A 116 -3.40 5.75 5.04
N TYR A 117 -3.65 4.64 4.34
CA TYR A 117 -4.56 4.58 3.19
C TYR A 117 -6.01 4.31 3.59
N GLY A 118 -6.29 3.91 4.84
CA GLY A 118 -7.63 3.69 5.38
C GLY A 118 -8.43 4.99 5.66
N THR A 119 -8.25 6.00 4.82
CA THR A 119 -8.92 7.32 4.91
C THR A 119 -10.32 7.28 4.30
N PRO A 120 -11.27 8.13 4.75
CA PRO A 120 -12.61 8.15 4.18
C PRO A 120 -12.59 8.37 2.66
N GLU A 121 -11.74 9.25 2.15
CA GLU A 121 -11.67 9.53 0.70
C GLU A 121 -11.24 8.32 -0.12
N VAL A 122 -10.31 7.50 0.39
CA VAL A 122 -9.87 6.27 -0.28
C VAL A 122 -10.93 5.18 -0.16
N LEU A 123 -11.56 5.04 1.00
CA LEU A 123 -12.61 4.06 1.23
C LEU A 123 -13.84 4.32 0.34
N ASP A 124 -14.29 5.58 0.27
CA ASP A 124 -15.41 6.01 -0.57
C ASP A 124 -15.07 5.90 -2.06
N LEU A 125 -13.82 6.21 -2.44
CA LEU A 125 -13.33 5.95 -3.80
C LEU A 125 -13.46 4.47 -4.16
N CYS A 126 -13.01 3.58 -3.27
CA CYS A 126 -13.08 2.14 -3.52
C CYS A 126 -14.52 1.69 -3.77
N ASP A 127 -15.48 2.16 -2.96
CA ASP A 127 -16.89 1.84 -3.19
C ASP A 127 -17.40 2.40 -4.52
N SER A 128 -17.10 3.67 -4.83
CA SER A 128 -17.57 4.31 -6.06
C SER A 128 -17.04 3.65 -7.34
N LEU A 129 -15.89 2.98 -7.25
CA LEU A 129 -15.24 2.30 -8.36
C LEU A 129 -15.45 0.77 -8.34
N GLY A 130 -16.23 0.24 -7.38
CA GLY A 130 -16.44 -1.19 -7.22
C GLY A 130 -15.15 -1.97 -6.91
N LEU A 131 -14.21 -1.35 -6.20
CA LEU A 131 -12.94 -1.98 -5.81
C LEU A 131 -13.12 -2.77 -4.53
N ARG A 132 -12.47 -3.92 -4.46
CA ARG A 132 -12.31 -4.66 -3.21
C ARG A 132 -11.13 -4.10 -2.46
N TYR A 133 -11.16 -4.09 -1.13
CA TYR A 133 -10.03 -3.61 -0.35
C TYR A 133 -9.83 -4.33 0.98
N VAL A 134 -8.58 -4.37 1.42
CA VAL A 134 -8.18 -4.70 2.78
C VAL A 134 -7.08 -3.73 3.21
N PHE A 135 -7.41 -2.78 4.07
CA PHE A 135 -6.46 -1.80 4.56
C PHE A 135 -6.19 -2.00 6.04
N GLY A 136 -4.97 -1.66 6.47
CA GLY A 136 -4.71 -1.46 7.89
C GLY A 136 -5.65 -0.40 8.46
N LEU A 137 -5.85 -0.41 9.77
CA LEU A 137 -6.57 0.66 10.45
C LEU A 137 -5.81 1.07 11.72
N SER A 138 -5.60 2.37 11.87
CA SER A 138 -4.86 2.91 13.02
C SER A 138 -5.66 2.72 14.29
N LYS A 139 -4.97 2.42 15.40
CA LYS A 139 -5.62 2.17 16.70
C LYS A 139 -6.31 3.44 17.18
N ASN A 140 -7.52 3.32 17.72
CA ASN A 140 -8.22 4.40 18.41
C ASN A 140 -9.02 3.86 19.60
N ALA A 141 -9.51 4.74 20.47
CA ALA A 141 -10.22 4.36 21.69
C ALA A 141 -11.48 3.51 21.40
N ARG A 142 -12.28 3.90 20.41
CA ARG A 142 -13.50 3.18 20.01
C ARG A 142 -13.21 1.77 19.48
N LEU A 143 -12.18 1.61 18.66
CA LEU A 143 -11.74 0.29 18.19
C LEU A 143 -11.29 -0.60 19.35
N ARG A 144 -10.61 -0.02 20.35
CA ARG A 144 -10.23 -0.76 21.57
C ARG A 144 -11.46 -1.22 22.35
N GLU A 145 -12.46 -0.36 22.54
CA GLU A 145 -13.73 -0.72 23.21
C GLU A 145 -14.33 -2.00 22.60
N HIS A 146 -14.34 -2.13 21.27
CA HIS A 146 -14.84 -3.33 20.61
C HIS A 146 -14.07 -4.61 20.93
N VAL A 147 -12.81 -4.54 21.38
CA VAL A 147 -11.96 -5.73 21.56
C VAL A 147 -11.47 -5.95 22.99
N GLN A 148 -11.77 -5.05 23.94
CA GLN A 148 -11.32 -5.14 25.34
C GLN A 148 -11.52 -6.53 25.95
N THR A 149 -12.71 -7.12 25.79
CA THR A 149 -13.00 -8.48 26.29
C THR A 149 -12.11 -9.55 25.66
N VAL A 150 -11.83 -9.43 24.36
CA VAL A 150 -10.93 -10.36 23.65
C VAL A 150 -9.50 -10.13 24.09
N GLU A 151 -9.08 -8.89 24.29
CA GLU A 151 -7.76 -8.56 24.82
C GLU A 151 -7.54 -9.16 26.21
N ALA A 152 -8.43 -8.90 27.17
CA ALA A 152 -8.35 -9.41 28.53
C ALA A 152 -8.29 -10.94 28.57
N SER A 153 -9.27 -11.60 27.93
CA SER A 153 -9.32 -13.07 27.88
C SER A 153 -8.15 -13.71 27.12
N THR A 154 -7.49 -12.98 26.22
CA THR A 154 -6.27 -13.46 25.53
C THR A 154 -5.06 -13.34 26.45
N SER A 155 -4.94 -12.24 27.19
CA SER A 155 -3.88 -12.07 28.19
C SER A 155 -3.96 -13.09 29.32
N GLU A 156 -5.15 -13.36 29.85
CA GLU A 156 -5.36 -14.40 30.87
C GLU A 156 -4.95 -15.80 30.38
N ARG A 157 -5.29 -16.14 29.13
CA ARG A 157 -4.89 -17.41 28.52
C ARG A 157 -3.37 -17.50 28.37
N TYR A 158 -2.70 -16.39 28.04
CA TYR A 158 -1.24 -16.33 27.96
C TYR A 158 -0.64 -16.56 29.34
N ALA A 159 -1.11 -15.86 30.37
CA ALA A 159 -0.62 -16.00 31.74
C ALA A 159 -0.73 -17.43 32.27
N ARG A 160 -1.79 -18.17 31.89
CA ARG A 160 -1.97 -19.57 32.30
C ARG A 160 -1.10 -20.58 31.54
N LYS A 161 -0.84 -20.34 30.24
CA LYS A 161 -0.20 -21.34 29.36
C LYS A 161 1.24 -21.02 28.98
N GLY A 162 1.67 -19.77 29.10
CA GLY A 162 2.97 -19.28 28.62
C GLY A 162 3.16 -19.33 27.09
N GLN A 163 2.17 -19.79 26.34
CA GLN A 163 2.27 -19.97 24.89
C GLN A 163 1.73 -18.75 24.15
N LYS A 164 2.51 -18.24 23.19
CA LYS A 164 2.09 -17.15 22.30
C LYS A 164 0.76 -17.51 21.63
N LEU A 165 -0.23 -16.62 21.74
CA LEU A 165 -1.53 -16.84 21.15
C LEU A 165 -2.02 -15.65 20.34
N ARG A 166 -2.80 -15.97 19.30
CA ARG A 166 -3.40 -15.01 18.38
C ARG A 166 -4.89 -15.29 18.24
N ARG A 167 -5.71 -14.28 18.47
CA ARG A 167 -7.18 -14.35 18.35
C ARG A 167 -7.70 -13.23 17.46
N PHE A 168 -8.85 -13.48 16.86
CA PHE A 168 -9.46 -12.57 15.91
C PHE A 168 -10.89 -12.23 16.33
N LYS A 169 -11.28 -10.97 16.16
CA LYS A 169 -12.67 -10.52 16.30
C LYS A 169 -13.08 -9.75 15.05
N THR A 170 -14.25 -10.07 14.51
CA THR A 170 -14.87 -9.32 13.40
C THR A 170 -16.04 -8.51 13.97
N PHE A 171 -16.18 -7.26 13.55
CA PHE A 171 -17.27 -6.37 13.92
C PHE A 171 -17.49 -5.31 12.83
N PHE A 172 -18.58 -4.57 12.92
CA PHE A 172 -18.82 -3.40 12.07
C PHE A 172 -18.50 -2.13 12.84
N TYR A 173 -17.95 -1.14 12.14
CA TYR A 173 -17.54 0.14 12.70
C TYR A 173 -17.57 1.23 11.63
N ALA A 174 -18.01 2.42 12.01
CA ALA A 174 -17.77 3.66 11.28
C ALA A 174 -17.12 4.69 12.19
N ALA A 175 -16.05 5.31 11.69
CA ALA A 175 -15.63 6.59 12.26
C ALA A 175 -16.64 7.68 11.84
N ARG A 176 -16.73 8.76 12.62
CA ARG A 176 -17.62 9.89 12.32
C ARG A 176 -17.41 10.49 10.93
N SER A 177 -16.18 10.40 10.41
CA SER A 177 -15.82 10.91 9.08
C SER A 177 -16.16 9.95 7.94
N TRP A 178 -16.67 8.75 8.23
CA TRP A 178 -17.02 7.75 7.22
C TRP A 178 -18.48 7.90 6.81
N THR A 179 -18.75 7.58 5.54
CA THR A 179 -20.10 7.62 4.96
C THR A 179 -20.96 6.42 5.35
N LYS A 180 -20.34 5.32 5.78
CA LYS A 180 -21.04 4.08 6.15
C LYS A 180 -20.20 3.20 7.08
N ASP A 181 -20.90 2.30 7.78
CA ASP A 181 -20.30 1.21 8.54
C ASP A 181 -19.53 0.26 7.63
N ARG A 182 -18.35 -0.17 8.09
CA ARG A 182 -17.49 -1.10 7.36
C ARG A 182 -17.07 -2.24 8.25
N ARG A 183 -16.79 -3.38 7.64
CA ARG A 183 -16.30 -4.57 8.34
C ARG A 183 -14.87 -4.33 8.81
N VAL A 184 -14.64 -4.50 10.11
CA VAL A 184 -13.34 -4.42 10.76
C VAL A 184 -12.98 -5.78 11.35
N ILE A 185 -11.72 -6.16 11.18
CA ILE A 185 -11.15 -7.36 11.78
C ILE A 185 -10.00 -6.92 12.69
N ALA A 186 -10.12 -7.26 13.97
CA ALA A 186 -9.05 -7.10 14.94
C ALA A 186 -8.28 -8.40 15.10
N ARG A 187 -6.95 -8.31 15.10
CA ARG A 187 -6.03 -9.35 15.55
C ARG A 187 -5.48 -8.95 16.90
N VAL A 188 -5.74 -9.74 17.92
CA VAL A 188 -5.12 -9.63 19.24
C VAL A 188 -4.06 -10.73 19.35
N GLU A 189 -2.80 -10.33 19.50
CA GLU A 189 -1.68 -11.23 19.74
C GLU A 189 -1.10 -10.95 21.13
N VAL A 190 -0.84 -11.99 21.92
CA VAL A 190 -0.15 -11.88 23.22
C VAL A 190 0.99 -12.88 23.23
N GLY A 191 2.18 -12.40 23.60
CA GLY A 191 3.39 -13.19 23.72
C GLY A 191 4.40 -12.55 24.68
N PRO A 192 5.67 -12.97 24.64
CA PRO A 192 6.71 -12.48 25.56
C PRO A 192 6.93 -10.97 25.51
N MET A 193 6.74 -10.35 24.33
CA MET A 193 6.86 -8.90 24.14
C MET A 193 5.58 -8.12 24.51
N GLY A 194 4.63 -8.78 25.20
CA GLY A 194 3.36 -8.20 25.58
C GLY A 194 2.27 -8.35 24.52
N ARG A 195 1.29 -7.45 24.57
CA ARG A 195 0.07 -7.48 23.75
C ARG A 195 0.21 -6.59 22.52
N ASP A 196 0.03 -7.16 21.33
CA ASP A 196 -0.08 -6.45 20.06
C ASP A 196 -1.45 -6.64 19.41
N THR A 197 -2.28 -5.60 19.52
CA THR A 197 -3.57 -5.53 18.83
C THR A 197 -3.48 -4.71 17.55
N ARG A 198 -3.87 -5.28 16.40
CA ARG A 198 -3.91 -4.61 15.09
C ARG A 198 -5.30 -4.74 14.48
N TYR A 199 -5.65 -3.79 13.62
CA TYR A 199 -6.97 -3.72 12.97
C TYR A 199 -6.80 -3.62 11.46
N ILE A 200 -7.74 -4.22 10.73
CA ILE A 200 -7.91 -4.02 9.30
C ILE A 200 -9.37 -3.67 9.00
N VAL A 201 -9.60 -2.85 7.98
CA VAL A 201 -10.92 -2.53 7.43
C VAL A 201 -11.05 -3.11 6.03
N THR A 202 -12.23 -3.64 5.71
CA THR A 202 -12.47 -4.32 4.44
C THR A 202 -13.94 -4.24 4.00
N ASN A 203 -14.18 -4.31 2.69
CA ASN A 203 -15.51 -4.57 2.12
C ASN A 203 -15.69 -6.01 1.62
N LEU A 204 -14.76 -6.91 1.95
CA LEU A 204 -14.86 -8.31 1.57
C LEU A 204 -15.97 -9.00 2.38
N GLU A 205 -16.97 -9.50 1.65
CA GLU A 205 -18.02 -10.35 2.19
C GLU A 205 -17.53 -11.80 2.34
N GLY A 206 -18.05 -12.51 3.34
CA GLY A 206 -17.68 -13.89 3.62
C GLY A 206 -16.26 -14.08 4.16
N GLY A 207 -15.88 -15.34 4.43
CA GLY A 207 -14.57 -15.69 4.97
C GLY A 207 -14.39 -15.38 6.47
N ARG A 208 -13.69 -16.27 7.18
CA ARG A 208 -13.35 -16.05 8.60
C ARG A 208 -12.33 -14.91 8.72
N GLY A 209 -12.49 -14.01 9.68
CA GLY A 209 -11.58 -12.88 9.89
C GLY A 209 -10.10 -13.29 10.02
N LYS A 210 -9.83 -14.47 10.59
CA LYS A 210 -8.50 -15.09 10.63
C LYS A 210 -7.91 -15.27 9.23
N HIS A 211 -8.66 -15.85 8.29
CA HIS A 211 -8.18 -16.11 6.94
C HIS A 211 -7.89 -14.81 6.19
N LEU A 212 -8.82 -13.84 6.26
CA LEU A 212 -8.63 -12.53 5.64
C LEU A 212 -7.38 -11.82 6.17
N TYR A 213 -7.14 -11.87 7.48
CA TYR A 213 -5.96 -11.25 8.06
C TYR A 213 -4.67 -12.01 7.67
N GLU A 214 -4.63 -13.34 7.84
CA GLU A 214 -3.39 -14.11 7.73
C GLU A 214 -3.01 -14.44 6.28
N LYS A 215 -3.98 -14.66 5.40
CA LYS A 215 -3.72 -15.05 4.01
C LYS A 215 -3.79 -13.87 3.07
N LEU A 216 -4.73 -12.95 3.27
CA LEU A 216 -4.91 -11.84 2.35
C LEU A 216 -4.12 -10.61 2.78
N TYR A 217 -4.36 -10.10 4.00
CA TYR A 217 -3.70 -8.87 4.46
C TYR A 217 -2.22 -9.07 4.73
N SER A 218 -1.83 -10.17 5.39
CA SER A 218 -0.43 -10.39 5.78
C SER A 218 0.50 -10.62 4.57
N ALA A 219 -0.04 -11.04 3.42
CA ALA A 219 0.70 -11.11 2.16
C ALA A 219 1.10 -9.72 1.62
N ARG A 220 0.51 -8.62 2.12
CA ARG A 220 1.02 -7.25 1.92
C ARG A 220 2.48 -7.11 2.37
N GLY A 221 2.93 -7.89 3.35
CA GLY A 221 4.34 -7.88 3.79
C GLY A 221 5.33 -8.23 2.66
N GLN A 222 4.87 -8.90 1.59
CA GLN A 222 5.71 -9.12 0.40
C GLN A 222 5.99 -7.82 -0.37
N ALA A 223 5.10 -6.82 -0.31
CA ALA A 223 5.34 -5.51 -0.90
C ALA A 223 6.61 -4.86 -0.33
N GLU A 224 6.87 -4.98 0.97
CA GLU A 224 8.10 -4.50 1.59
C GLU A 224 9.34 -5.20 1.02
N ASN A 225 9.26 -6.51 0.75
CA ASN A 225 10.33 -7.26 0.09
C ASN A 225 10.53 -6.83 -1.37
N HIS A 226 9.45 -6.53 -2.09
CA HIS A 226 9.52 -6.00 -3.46
C HIS A 226 10.15 -4.61 -3.50
N ILE A 227 9.82 -3.74 -2.53
CA ILE A 227 10.45 -2.43 -2.38
C ILE A 227 11.93 -2.57 -2.09
N LYS A 228 12.32 -3.45 -1.15
CA LYS A 228 13.73 -3.73 -0.84
C LYS A 228 14.47 -4.22 -2.08
N GLY A 229 13.92 -5.18 -2.81
CA GLY A 229 14.50 -5.71 -4.04
C GLY A 229 14.59 -4.65 -5.14
N TRP A 230 13.56 -3.83 -5.32
CA TRP A 230 13.55 -2.76 -6.30
C TRP A 230 14.64 -1.71 -6.01
N LYS A 231 14.82 -1.33 -4.73
CA LYS A 231 15.90 -0.45 -4.30
C LYS A 231 17.28 -1.08 -4.47
N SER A 232 17.48 -2.30 -3.97
CA SER A 232 18.80 -2.95 -3.93
C SER A 232 19.33 -3.33 -5.31
N HIS A 233 18.46 -3.77 -6.23
CA HIS A 233 18.90 -4.31 -7.51
C HIS A 233 19.09 -3.26 -8.60
N LEU A 234 18.53 -2.06 -8.45
CA LEU A 234 18.54 -1.05 -9.51
C LEU A 234 19.00 0.33 -9.06
N ALA A 235 19.47 0.49 -7.82
CA ALA A 235 19.86 1.78 -7.25
C ALA A 235 18.77 2.85 -7.48
N SER A 236 17.50 2.44 -7.32
CA SER A 236 16.33 3.29 -7.60
C SER A 236 16.12 4.38 -6.55
N ASP A 237 16.91 4.34 -5.47
CA ASP A 237 17.11 5.36 -4.44
C ASP A 237 18.17 6.41 -4.83
N ARG A 238 18.83 6.29 -5.98
CA ARG A 238 19.70 7.35 -6.52
C ARG A 238 18.88 8.42 -7.25
N THR A 239 18.09 9.17 -6.49
CA THR A 239 17.56 10.46 -6.91
C THR A 239 18.65 11.52 -6.79
N SER A 240 19.42 11.73 -7.86
CA SER A 240 20.55 12.66 -7.88
C SER A 240 20.27 13.95 -8.66
N CYS A 241 19.07 14.09 -9.24
CA CYS A 241 18.74 15.27 -10.03
C CYS A 241 18.18 16.40 -9.15
N MET A 242 18.45 17.65 -9.54
CA MET A 242 17.88 18.80 -8.82
C MET A 242 16.38 18.98 -9.09
N SER A 243 15.89 18.56 -10.25
CA SER A 243 14.49 18.70 -10.64
C SER A 243 13.66 17.49 -10.23
N ALA A 244 12.45 17.75 -9.70
CA ALA A 244 11.53 16.71 -9.30
C ALA A 244 11.04 15.86 -10.49
N SER A 245 10.90 16.47 -11.67
CA SER A 245 10.49 15.77 -12.88
C SER A 245 11.54 14.77 -13.36
N ALA A 246 12.83 15.11 -13.29
CA ALA A 246 13.90 14.18 -13.62
C ALA A 246 13.95 13.02 -12.62
N ASN A 247 13.86 13.29 -11.32
CA ASN A 247 13.80 12.22 -10.30
C ASN A 247 12.57 11.31 -10.48
N GLN A 248 11.41 11.87 -10.84
CA GLN A 248 10.22 11.09 -11.17
C GLN A 248 10.42 10.22 -12.43
N MET A 249 11.08 10.74 -13.46
CA MET A 249 11.42 9.96 -14.66
C MET A 249 12.36 8.80 -14.32
N ARG A 250 13.41 9.06 -13.53
CA ARG A 250 14.34 8.03 -13.02
C ARG A 250 13.60 6.94 -12.27
N LEU A 251 12.75 7.34 -11.31
CA LEU A 251 11.91 6.43 -10.52
C LEU A 251 11.11 5.47 -11.41
N MET A 252 10.49 6.00 -12.48
CA MET A 252 9.74 5.19 -13.44
C MET A 252 10.64 4.29 -14.30
N LEU A 253 11.80 4.78 -14.75
CA LEU A 253 12.74 3.99 -15.55
C LEU A 253 13.33 2.81 -14.77
N HIS A 254 13.78 3.05 -13.52
CA HIS A 254 14.20 1.97 -12.62
C HIS A 254 13.05 1.00 -12.37
N GLY A 255 11.82 1.50 -12.23
CA GLY A 255 10.62 0.68 -12.15
C GLY A 255 10.41 -0.26 -13.35
N CYS A 256 10.55 0.25 -14.57
CA CYS A 256 10.44 -0.55 -15.80
C CYS A 256 11.56 -1.60 -15.91
N ALA A 257 12.79 -1.27 -15.51
CA ALA A 257 13.93 -2.17 -15.58
C ALA A 257 13.87 -3.33 -14.57
N TYR A 258 13.13 -3.17 -13.46
CA TYR A 258 12.94 -4.20 -12.43
C TYR A 258 12.25 -5.46 -12.97
N TRP A 259 11.37 -5.26 -13.94
CA TRP A 259 10.55 -6.32 -14.49
C TRP A 259 11.36 -7.42 -15.23
N PRO A 260 12.18 -7.10 -16.25
CA PRO A 260 13.00 -8.11 -16.92
C PRO A 260 14.00 -8.80 -16.00
N HIS A 261 14.65 -8.05 -15.10
CA HIS A 261 15.64 -8.60 -14.17
C HIS A 261 15.07 -9.73 -13.31
N ARG A 262 13.83 -9.57 -12.82
CA ARG A 262 13.20 -10.58 -11.98
C ARG A 262 12.80 -11.86 -12.73
N LYS A 263 12.60 -11.81 -14.05
CA LYS A 263 12.37 -13.02 -14.87
C LYS A 263 13.65 -13.81 -15.17
N VAL A 264 14.81 -13.16 -15.07
CA VAL A 264 16.13 -13.79 -15.36
C VAL A 264 16.73 -14.42 -14.10
N CYS A 265 16.40 -13.89 -12.90
CA CYS A 265 16.93 -14.37 -11.63
C CYS A 265 15.98 -15.29 -10.83
N ALA A 266 14.83 -15.67 -11.38
CA ALA A 266 13.86 -16.60 -10.79
C ALA A 266 13.78 -17.88 -11.62
#